data_AF-A0A0K1Q6X1-F1
#
_entry.id   AF-A0A0K1Q6X1-F1
#
_cell.length_a   1.000
_cell.length_b   1.000
_cell.length_c   1.000
_cell.angle_alpha   90.00
_cell.angle_beta   90.00
_cell.angle_gamma   90.00
#
_symmetry.space_group_name_H-M   'P 1'
#
loop_
_entity.id
_entity.type
_entity.pdbx_description
1 polymer ?
#
loop_
_entity_poly.entity_id
_entity_poly.type
_entity_poly.pdbx_seq_one_letter_code
_entity_poly.pdbx_strand_id
1 'polypeptide(L)'
;MLAARADGKNLVAGSASPAPSTRGDFYMLRLSESGDLDPSFNGRGDVTLALAGSEVSAVTVAPDGRIYLVGRRTVSPYRLVAARYWP
;
A
#
# COMPACT_ATOMS: atom_id res chain seq x y z
N MET A 1 -4.59 7.65 4.41
CA MET A 1 -5.21 6.35 4.09
C MET A 1 -6.09 6.54 2.86
N LEU A 2 -6.02 5.62 1.91
CA LEU A 2 -6.71 5.67 0.62
C LEU A 2 -7.29 4.28 0.32
N ALA A 3 -8.35 4.19 -0.48
CA ALA A 3 -8.98 2.92 -0.84
C ALA A 3 -9.16 2.80 -2.36
N ALA A 4 -9.02 1.57 -2.87
CA ALA A 4 -9.30 1.20 -4.25
C ALA A 4 -10.04 -0.14 -4.30
N ARG A 5 -10.76 -0.41 -5.39
CA ARG A 5 -11.41 -1.71 -5.63
C ARG A 5 -10.47 -2.61 -6.44
N ALA A 6 -10.36 -3.87 -6.07
CA ALA A 6 -9.63 -4.91 -6.80
C ALA A 6 -10.49 -6.18 -6.85
N ASP A 7 -10.98 -6.59 -8.01
CA ASP A 7 -11.69 -7.86 -8.18
C ASP A 7 -12.86 -8.08 -7.19
N GLY A 8 -13.66 -7.03 -6.97
CA GLY A 8 -14.76 -7.05 -5.97
C GLY A 8 -14.31 -6.86 -4.52
N LYS A 9 -13.02 -6.98 -4.22
CA LYS A 9 -12.41 -6.76 -2.90
C LYS A 9 -11.98 -5.31 -2.69
N ASN A 10 -11.72 -4.96 -1.43
CA ASN A 10 -11.25 -3.63 -1.05
C ASN A 10 -9.74 -3.66 -0.81
N LEU A 11 -9.01 -2.77 -1.45
CA LEU A 11 -7.60 -2.52 -1.17
C LEU A 11 -7.50 -1.20 -0.42
N VAL A 12 -6.80 -1.19 0.72
CA VAL A 12 -6.52 0.01 1.48
C VAL A 12 -5.01 0.23 1.48
N ALA A 13 -4.60 1.46 1.20
CA ALA A 13 -3.20 1.86 1.20
C ALA A 13 -2.97 3.03 2.17
N GLY A 14 -1.81 3.03 2.81
CA GLY A 14 -1.39 4.07 3.73
C GLY A 14 0.10 3.97 4.02
N SER A 15 0.50 4.59 5.13
CA SER A 15 1.86 4.47 5.63
C SER A 15 1.87 3.78 6.98
N ALA A 16 2.80 2.85 7.17
CA ALA A 16 3.01 2.15 8.43
C ALA A 16 4.46 2.33 8.89
N SER A 17 4.67 2.44 10.20
CA SER A 17 5.99 2.43 10.81
C SER A 17 6.21 1.04 11.45
N PRO A 18 7.07 0.18 10.88
CA PRO A 18 7.25 -1.19 11.38
C PRO A 18 7.84 -1.27 12.80
N ALA A 19 8.47 -0.20 13.28
CA ALA A 19 8.92 -0.08 14.66
C ALA A 19 8.82 1.37 15.19
N PRO A 20 8.75 1.58 16.52
CA PRO A 20 8.87 2.91 17.11
C PRO A 20 10.14 3.59 16.59
N SER A 21 10.07 4.87 16.24
CA SER A 21 11.14 5.68 15.60
C SER A 21 11.47 5.38 14.13
N THR A 22 10.82 4.40 13.49
CA THR A 22 10.92 4.23 12.03
C THR A 22 9.99 5.21 11.31
N ARG A 23 10.47 5.72 10.18
CA ARG A 23 9.67 6.61 9.33
C ARG A 23 8.75 5.76 8.44
N GLY A 24 7.57 6.30 8.13
CA GLY A 24 6.53 5.56 7.41
C GLY A 24 7.03 4.92 6.11
N ASP A 25 6.71 3.64 5.95
CA ASP A 25 6.79 2.86 4.72
C ASP A 25 5.43 2.83 4.05
N PHE A 26 5.38 2.49 2.76
CA PHE A 26 4.09 2.21 2.13
C PHE A 26 3.55 0.89 2.69
N TYR A 27 2.26 0.89 3.01
CA TYR A 27 1.57 -0.28 3.53
C TYR A 27 0.27 -0.48 2.79
N MET A 28 -0.03 -1.73 2.47
CA MET A 28 -1.28 -2.14 1.85
C MET A 28 -1.90 -3.29 2.62
N LEU A 29 -3.22 -3.28 2.70
CA LEU A 29 -4.02 -4.40 3.16
C LEU A 29 -5.16 -4.63 2.17
N ARG A 30 -5.47 -5.89 1.89
CA ARG A 30 -6.62 -6.30 1.09
C ARG A 30 -7.66 -6.93 2.00
N LEU A 31 -8.88 -6.45 1.90
CA LEU A 31 -10.03 -6.94 2.64
C LEU A 31 -10.98 -7.67 1.70
N SER A 32 -11.51 -8.77 2.19
CA SER A 32 -12.67 -9.45 1.63
C SER A 32 -13.92 -8.55 1.67
N GLU A 33 -15.01 -9.01 1.06
CA GLU A 33 -16.29 -8.29 1.12
C GLU A 33 -16.87 -8.21 2.53
N SER A 34 -16.58 -9.20 3.39
CA SER A 34 -16.97 -9.19 4.81
C SER A 34 -16.11 -8.25 5.67
N GLY A 35 -15.03 -7.68 5.11
CA GLY A 35 -14.12 -6.79 5.83
C GLY A 35 -12.95 -7.49 6.52
N ASP A 36 -12.87 -8.83 6.44
CA ASP A 36 -11.72 -9.59 6.96
C ASP A 36 -10.51 -9.46 6.02
N LEU A 37 -9.29 -9.57 6.57
CA LEU A 37 -8.06 -9.65 5.76
C LEU A 37 -8.17 -10.80 4.77
N ASP A 38 -7.82 -10.54 3.52
CA ASP A 38 -7.86 -11.53 2.45
C ASP A 38 -6.52 -12.29 2.35
N PRO A 39 -6.40 -13.51 2.90
CA PRO A 39 -5.12 -14.24 2.96
C PRO A 39 -4.56 -14.59 1.57
N SER A 40 -5.38 -14.52 0.50
CA SER A 40 -4.88 -14.69 -0.86
C SER A 40 -4.02 -13.53 -1.35
N PHE A 41 -3.95 -12.42 -0.60
CA PHE A 41 -3.05 -11.31 -0.86
C PHE A 41 -1.77 -11.47 -0.04
N ASN A 42 -0.64 -11.72 -0.71
CA ASN A 42 0.68 -11.86 -0.06
C ASN A 42 0.71 -12.91 1.09
N GLY A 43 -0.20 -13.88 1.06
CA GLY A 43 -0.31 -14.94 2.08
C GLY A 43 -0.92 -14.53 3.43
N ARG A 44 -1.00 -13.23 3.74
CA ARG A 44 -1.46 -12.71 5.05
C ARG A 44 -2.56 -11.66 4.97
N GLY A 45 -2.84 -11.13 3.78
CA GLY A 45 -3.78 -10.03 3.58
C GLY A 45 -3.13 -8.65 3.55
N ASP A 46 -1.82 -8.56 3.74
CA ASP A 46 -1.10 -7.30 3.81
C ASP A 46 0.32 -7.37 3.22
N VAL A 47 0.87 -6.20 2.92
CA VAL A 47 2.27 -6.06 2.52
C VAL A 47 2.80 -4.68 2.88
N THR A 48 4.04 -4.65 3.38
CA THR A 48 4.84 -3.43 3.56
C THR A 48 5.83 -3.32 2.42
N LEU A 49 5.85 -2.18 1.73
CA LEU A 49 6.88 -1.83 0.77
C LEU A 49 7.84 -0.86 1.44
N ALA A 50 9.08 -1.32 1.67
CA ALA A 50 10.13 -0.58 2.38
C ALA A 50 10.55 0.67 1.58
N LEU A 51 9.86 1.78 1.83
CA LEU A 51 10.01 3.08 1.18
C LEU A 51 10.17 4.14 2.27
N ALA A 52 11.21 3.95 3.08
CA ALA A 52 11.41 4.64 4.34
C ALA A 52 11.22 6.17 4.25
N GLY A 53 10.35 6.67 5.12
CA GLY A 53 10.00 8.08 5.19
C GLY A 53 9.25 8.53 3.95
N SER A 54 8.23 7.78 3.55
CA SER A 54 7.32 8.14 2.46
C SER A 54 5.85 8.02 2.87
N GLU A 55 5.05 8.90 2.30
CA GLU A 55 3.60 8.93 2.47
C GLU A 55 2.90 8.60 1.16
N VAL A 56 2.00 7.61 1.18
CA VAL A 56 1.15 7.29 0.04
C VAL A 56 0.18 8.45 -0.20
N SER A 57 0.10 8.92 -1.44
CA SER A 57 -0.80 9.99 -1.88
C SER A 57 -1.90 9.50 -2.82
N ALA A 58 -1.67 8.43 -3.59
CA ALA A 58 -2.70 7.77 -4.38
C ALA A 58 -2.39 6.28 -4.57
N VAL A 59 -3.45 5.49 -4.79
CA VAL A 59 -3.39 4.07 -5.14
C VAL A 59 -4.40 3.78 -6.24
N THR A 60 -4.03 2.91 -7.19
CA THR A 60 -4.93 2.39 -8.21
C THR A 60 -4.61 0.93 -8.52
N VAL A 61 -5.59 0.23 -9.09
CA VAL A 61 -5.49 -1.17 -9.51
C VAL A 61 -5.79 -1.19 -11.00
N ALA A 62 -4.84 -1.70 -11.79
CA ALA A 62 -5.00 -1.84 -13.23
C ALA A 62 -5.88 -3.06 -13.56
N PRO A 63 -6.45 -3.12 -14.78
CA PRO A 63 -7.31 -4.25 -15.19
C PRO A 63 -6.62 -5.62 -15.18
N ASP A 64 -5.29 -5.66 -15.19
CA ASP A 64 -4.48 -6.87 -15.10
C ASP A 64 -4.17 -7.28 -13.64
N GLY A 65 -4.80 -6.63 -12.65
CA GLY A 65 -4.62 -6.88 -11.23
C GLY A 65 -3.37 -6.23 -10.62
N ARG A 66 -2.55 -5.51 -11.40
CA ARG A 66 -1.36 -4.82 -10.86
C ARG A 66 -1.77 -3.60 -10.05
N ILE A 67 -1.10 -3.42 -8.92
CA ILE A 67 -1.36 -2.30 -8.01
C ILE A 67 -0.27 -1.24 -8.21
N TYR A 68 -0.69 0.01 -8.34
CA TYR A 68 0.20 1.16 -8.46
C TYR A 68 -0.03 2.10 -7.29
N LEU A 69 1.06 2.51 -6.62
CA LEU A 69 1.05 3.50 -5.56
C LEU A 69 1.95 4.65 -5.96
N VAL A 70 1.54 5.85 -5.62
CA VAL A 70 2.37 7.04 -5.71
C VAL A 70 2.32 7.82 -4.41
N GLY A 71 3.39 8.55 -4.14
CA GLY A 71 3.50 9.36 -2.95
C GLY A 71 4.71 10.25 -2.98
N ARG A 72 5.06 10.79 -1.81
CA ARG A 72 6.29 11.56 -1.65
C ARG A 72 7.10 11.04 -0.48
N ARG A 73 8.40 11.15 -0.63
CA ARG A 73 9.33 11.10 0.49
C ARG A 73 9.09 12.31 1.37
N THR A 74 8.92 12.10 2.67
CA THR A 74 8.76 13.13 3.71
C THR A 74 10.08 13.50 4.36
N VAL A 75 11.19 12.96 3.87
CA VAL A 75 12.55 13.27 4.31
C VAL A 75 13.42 13.78 3.18
N SER A 76 14.36 14.64 3.53
CA SER A 76 15.26 15.26 2.56
C SER A 76 16.11 14.22 1.80
N PRO A 77 16.31 14.40 0.48
CA PRO A 77 15.55 15.33 -0.37
C PRO A 77 14.11 14.85 -0.61
N TYR A 78 13.16 15.79 -0.60
CA TYR A 78 11.77 15.52 -0.98
C TYR A 78 11.73 15.05 -2.45
N ARG A 79 11.19 13.86 -2.69
CA ARG A 79 11.08 13.26 -4.03
C ARG A 79 9.75 12.58 -4.20
N LEU A 80 9.25 12.55 -5.43
CA LEU A 80 8.16 11.66 -5.81
C LEU A 80 8.65 10.22 -5.73
N VAL A 81 7.77 9.34 -5.25
CA VAL A 81 8.00 7.90 -5.16
C VAL A 81 6.83 7.20 -5.80
N ALA A 82 7.11 6.22 -6.65
CA ALA A 82 6.12 5.35 -7.26
C ALA A 82 6.51 3.89 -7.02
N ALA A 83 5.52 3.05 -6.74
CA ALA A 83 5.71 1.62 -6.58
C ALA A 83 4.66 0.88 -7.42
N ARG A 84 5.07 -0.27 -7.96
CA ARG A 84 4.18 -1.24 -8.60
C ARG A 84 4.29 -2.55 -7.84
N TYR A 85 3.15 -3.15 -7.53
CA TYR A 85 3.07 -4.41 -6.80
C TYR A 85 2.19 -5.42 -7.54
N TRP A 86 2.58 -6.69 -7.47
CA TRP A 86 1.85 -7.85 -7.95
C TRP A 86 2.09 -9.00 -6.95
N PRO A 87 1.03 -9.60 -6.37
CA PRO A 87 1.14 -10.72 -5.45
C PRO A 87 1.48 -12.06 -6.13
#